data_AF-A0A1F8V7M7-F1
#
_entry.id   AF-A0A1F8V7M7-F1
#
_cell.length_a   1.000
_cell.length_b   1.000
_cell.length_c   1.000
_cell.angle_alpha   90.00
_cell.angle_beta   90.00
_cell.angle_gamma   90.00
#
_symmetry.space_group_name_H-M   'P 1'
#
loop_
_entity.id
_entity.type
_entity.pdbx_description
1 polymer ?
#
loop_
_entity_poly.entity_id
_entity_poly.type
_entity_poly.pdbx_seq_one_letter_code
_entity_poly.pdbx_strand_id
1 'polypeptide(L)'
;MNLKILPYVNYLLDNKPSPFCEYIICKELIHSDEQTVRDTHDWAIMFKLYSELRDEQLPDGSWGGFDDMIAEQAKRNHFKATARAMHRMLDLSLDINDPMVLSTVEICRKYATGEKSFPNVWGKNNWGKPIATRQSVVRWLSYFYPNDVCVVKLREQFVERLKTVCKSGHFDEDSWNETDFIYPGVGAFSYDMLYILSSGDCISDELQRIWLTYEWYKKLWYNGNLPSETKTPDDPSFAFWLVRLEYLRNFSLFGEFMEKEVAPYLYKLCERLIDPADDMVIKTNNYFYHHGQYSEAPRNMQHKKNDLLLRIIRLLNKCF
;
A
#
# COMPACT_ATOMS: atom_id res chain seq x y z
N MET A 1 -17.41 13.05 1.77
CA MET A 1 -17.79 11.65 1.51
C MET A 1 -18.48 11.57 0.15
N ASN A 2 -17.99 10.73 -0.75
CA ASN A 2 -18.63 10.47 -2.04
C ASN A 2 -19.99 9.77 -1.82
N LEU A 3 -21.10 10.44 -2.19
CA LEU A 3 -22.45 9.91 -1.95
C LEU A 3 -22.73 8.59 -2.68
N LYS A 4 -21.99 8.28 -3.75
CA LYS A 4 -22.15 7.03 -4.50
C LYS A 4 -21.68 5.80 -3.72
N ILE A 5 -20.80 5.95 -2.73
CA ILE A 5 -20.33 4.82 -1.91
C ILE A 5 -21.16 4.62 -0.63
N LEU A 6 -22.05 5.56 -0.29
CA LEU A 6 -22.83 5.52 0.94
C LEU A 6 -23.66 4.23 1.12
N PRO A 7 -24.33 3.68 0.09
CA PRO A 7 -25.06 2.42 0.24
C PRO A 7 -24.17 1.26 0.72
N TYR A 8 -22.93 1.19 0.23
CA TYR A 8 -21.98 0.14 0.59
C TYR A 8 -21.39 0.35 1.99
N VAL A 9 -21.17 1.61 2.40
CA VAL A 9 -20.77 1.95 3.77
C VAL A 9 -21.86 1.51 4.75
N ASN A 10 -23.12 1.85 4.48
CA ASN A 10 -24.25 1.44 5.32
C ASN A 10 -24.37 -0.08 5.39
N TYR A 11 -24.23 -0.78 4.25
CA TYR A 11 -24.20 -2.25 4.25
C TYR A 11 -23.13 -2.81 5.19
N LEU A 12 -21.90 -2.28 5.16
CA LEU A 12 -20.83 -2.77 6.04
C LEU A 12 -21.17 -2.54 7.52
N LEU A 13 -21.72 -1.37 7.87
CA LEU A 13 -22.14 -1.03 9.24
C LEU A 13 -23.28 -1.93 9.73
N ASP A 14 -24.27 -2.20 8.88
CA ASP A 14 -25.43 -3.04 9.21
C ASP A 14 -25.07 -4.53 9.35
N ASN A 15 -23.98 -4.96 8.70
CA ASN A 15 -23.54 -6.36 8.69
C ASN A 15 -22.38 -6.65 9.66
N LYS A 16 -22.36 -5.96 10.81
CA LYS A 16 -21.41 -6.16 11.92
C LYS A 16 -19.96 -6.13 11.41
N PRO A 17 -19.42 -4.94 11.09
CA PRO A 17 -18.05 -4.84 10.60
C PRO A 17 -17.10 -5.42 11.63
N SER A 18 -16.00 -6.00 11.17
CA SER A 18 -14.91 -6.32 12.08
C SER A 18 -14.37 -5.03 12.73
N PRO A 19 -13.72 -5.10 13.90
CA PRO A 19 -13.29 -3.90 14.62
C PRO A 19 -12.43 -2.94 13.79
N PHE A 20 -11.46 -3.47 13.04
CA PHE A 20 -10.67 -2.65 12.12
C PHE A 20 -11.47 -2.13 10.93
N CYS A 21 -12.48 -2.84 10.45
CA CYS A 21 -13.38 -2.33 9.42
C CYS A 21 -14.16 -1.10 9.92
N GLU A 22 -14.70 -1.17 11.14
CA GLU A 22 -15.41 -0.06 11.77
C GLU A 22 -14.51 1.17 11.95
N TYR A 23 -13.32 0.97 12.53
CA TYR A 23 -12.32 2.03 12.68
C TYR A 23 -11.95 2.69 11.34
N ILE A 24 -11.69 1.89 10.30
CA ILE A 24 -11.36 2.41 8.96
C ILE A 24 -12.53 3.20 8.36
N ILE A 25 -13.77 2.71 8.51
CA ILE A 25 -14.97 3.43 8.05
C ILE A 25 -15.04 4.79 8.74
N CYS A 26 -14.97 4.82 10.08
CA CYS A 26 -15.00 6.04 10.89
C CYS A 26 -13.91 7.04 10.50
N LYS A 27 -12.67 6.58 10.36
CA LYS A 27 -11.50 7.41 10.07
C LYS A 27 -11.46 7.91 8.62
N GLU A 28 -11.63 7.01 7.65
CA GLU A 28 -11.27 7.29 6.25
C GLU A 28 -12.45 7.58 5.33
N LEU A 29 -13.67 7.12 5.67
CA LEU A 29 -14.82 7.17 4.75
C LEU A 29 -15.87 8.19 5.21
N ILE A 30 -16.30 8.08 6.47
CA ILE A 30 -17.32 8.99 7.03
C ILE A 30 -16.71 10.20 7.74
N HIS A 31 -15.42 10.15 8.07
CA HIS A 31 -14.69 11.20 8.81
C HIS A 31 -15.44 11.64 10.07
N SER A 32 -15.69 10.66 10.95
CA SER A 32 -16.29 10.90 12.27
C SER A 32 -15.46 11.90 13.07
N ASP A 33 -16.06 12.44 14.14
CA ASP A 33 -15.33 13.28 15.08
C ASP A 33 -14.15 12.51 15.71
N GLU A 34 -13.15 13.25 16.19
CA GLU A 34 -11.94 12.64 16.70
C GLU A 34 -12.16 11.68 17.88
N GLN A 35 -13.19 11.93 18.71
CA GLN A 35 -13.46 11.06 19.85
C GLN A 35 -13.96 9.71 19.37
N THR A 36 -14.93 9.70 18.45
CA THR A 36 -15.42 8.46 17.83
C THR A 36 -14.30 7.67 17.14
N VAL A 37 -13.39 8.37 16.42
CA VAL A 37 -12.24 7.71 15.79
C VAL A 37 -11.29 7.10 16.82
N ARG A 38 -11.04 7.79 17.94
CA ARG A 38 -10.21 7.26 19.04
C ARG A 38 -10.86 6.06 19.71
N ASP A 39 -12.15 6.15 20.03
CA ASP A 39 -12.87 5.06 20.73
C ASP A 39 -12.92 3.78 19.87
N THR A 40 -13.17 3.92 18.56
CA THR A 40 -13.15 2.78 17.63
C THR A 40 -11.75 2.22 17.42
N HIS A 41 -10.71 3.06 17.43
CA HIS A 41 -9.31 2.61 17.40
C HIS A 41 -8.96 1.81 18.66
N ASP A 42 -9.23 2.35 19.85
CA ASP A 42 -8.92 1.74 21.14
C ASP A 42 -9.62 0.38 21.30
N TRP A 43 -10.83 0.25 20.76
CA TRP A 43 -11.51 -1.03 20.66
C TRP A 43 -10.84 -1.97 19.65
N ALA A 44 -10.49 -1.49 18.45
CA ALA A 44 -9.89 -2.31 17.39
C ALA A 44 -8.53 -2.92 17.79
N ILE A 45 -7.69 -2.20 18.54
CA ILE A 45 -6.37 -2.69 18.97
C ILE A 45 -6.42 -3.81 20.01
N MET A 46 -7.60 -4.09 20.58
CA MET A 46 -7.81 -5.22 21.50
C MET A 46 -7.91 -6.58 20.78
N PHE A 47 -7.96 -6.59 19.44
CA PHE A 47 -8.19 -7.78 18.63
C PHE A 47 -6.91 -8.38 18.05
N LYS A 48 -7.02 -9.64 17.61
CA LYS A 48 -5.90 -10.51 17.21
C LYS A 48 -5.05 -9.89 16.10
N LEU A 49 -5.68 -9.18 15.17
CA LEU A 49 -5.00 -8.57 14.03
C LEU A 49 -3.96 -7.51 14.45
N TYR A 50 -4.17 -6.84 15.59
CA TYR A 50 -3.20 -5.91 16.17
C TYR A 50 -2.20 -6.63 17.06
N SER A 51 -2.67 -7.52 17.94
CA SER A 51 -1.79 -8.23 18.86
C SER A 51 -0.76 -9.10 18.13
N GLU A 52 -1.10 -9.73 17.00
CA GLU A 52 -0.16 -10.47 16.17
C GLU A 52 1.02 -9.62 15.69
N LEU A 53 0.77 -8.36 15.31
CA LEU A 53 1.85 -7.43 14.97
C LEU A 53 2.67 -7.11 16.22
N ARG A 54 2.00 -6.58 17.23
CA ARG A 54 2.64 -6.09 18.46
C ARG A 54 3.52 -7.16 19.12
N ASP A 55 3.00 -8.37 19.25
CA ASP A 55 3.65 -9.45 20.00
C ASP A 55 4.89 -10.00 19.25
N GLU A 56 4.98 -9.79 17.93
CA GLU A 56 6.16 -10.16 17.13
C GLU A 56 7.17 -9.01 16.96
N GLN A 57 6.84 -7.79 17.41
CA GLN A 57 7.75 -6.64 17.31
C GLN A 57 8.97 -6.84 18.21
N LEU A 58 10.16 -6.67 17.65
CA LEU A 58 11.41 -6.71 18.40
C LEU A 58 11.59 -5.43 19.24
N PRO A 59 12.41 -5.46 20.31
CA PRO A 59 12.64 -4.29 21.16
C PRO A 59 13.17 -3.04 20.45
N ASP A 60 13.75 -3.21 19.25
CA ASP A 60 14.23 -2.10 18.42
C ASP A 60 13.18 -1.55 17.45
N GLY A 61 11.94 -2.03 17.50
CA GLY A 61 10.83 -1.60 16.65
C GLY A 61 10.71 -2.35 15.32
N SER A 62 11.57 -3.33 15.03
CA SER A 62 11.59 -4.08 13.77
C SER A 62 10.94 -5.47 13.87
N TRP A 63 10.81 -6.19 12.75
CA TRP A 63 10.48 -7.62 12.68
C TRP A 63 11.65 -8.42 12.09
N GLY A 64 12.89 -8.03 12.42
CA GLY A 64 14.10 -8.63 11.89
C GLY A 64 14.59 -7.95 10.62
N GLY A 65 14.78 -8.71 9.54
CA GLY A 65 15.21 -8.15 8.26
C GLY A 65 14.22 -7.13 7.70
N PHE A 66 14.69 -6.21 6.85
CA PHE A 66 13.81 -5.15 6.33
C PHE A 66 12.93 -5.63 5.18
N ASP A 67 13.52 -5.95 4.03
CA ASP A 67 12.83 -6.53 2.87
C ASP A 67 12.95 -8.05 2.81
N ASP A 68 14.08 -8.61 3.25
CA ASP A 68 14.31 -10.05 3.27
C ASP A 68 14.05 -10.65 4.65
N MET A 69 13.53 -11.87 4.62
CA MET A 69 13.39 -12.70 5.81
C MET A 69 14.74 -13.17 6.34
N ILE A 70 14.87 -13.18 7.67
CA ILE A 70 15.96 -13.89 8.37
C ILE A 70 15.49 -15.33 8.57
N ALA A 71 16.19 -16.30 7.97
CA ALA A 71 15.74 -17.68 7.84
C ALA A 71 15.35 -18.35 9.18
N GLU A 72 16.04 -18.02 10.27
CA GLU A 72 15.76 -18.55 11.61
C GLU A 72 14.44 -18.01 12.19
N GLN A 73 14.11 -16.75 11.90
CA GLN A 73 12.89 -16.07 12.36
C GLN A 73 11.68 -16.42 11.48
N ALA A 74 11.90 -16.60 10.17
CA ALA A 74 10.85 -16.80 9.16
C ALA A 74 9.97 -18.05 9.35
N LYS A 75 10.43 -19.03 10.14
CA LYS A 75 9.68 -20.27 10.43
C LYS A 75 8.70 -20.12 11.59
N ARG A 76 8.88 -19.09 12.43
CA ARG A 76 8.12 -18.91 13.68
C ARG A 76 7.19 -17.71 13.64
N ASN A 77 7.50 -16.72 12.80
CA ASN A 77 6.81 -15.44 12.76
C ASN A 77 5.84 -15.37 11.58
N HIS A 78 4.67 -14.75 11.79
CA HIS A 78 3.73 -14.42 10.72
C HIS A 78 4.31 -13.34 9.81
N PHE A 79 4.95 -12.32 10.40
CA PHE A 79 5.57 -11.23 9.67
C PHE A 79 7.05 -11.52 9.44
N LYS A 80 7.37 -11.97 8.23
CA LYS A 80 8.72 -12.44 7.87
C LYS A 80 9.78 -11.32 7.75
N ALA A 81 9.36 -10.06 7.67
CA ALA A 81 10.23 -8.91 7.51
C ALA A 81 9.51 -7.62 7.93
N THR A 82 10.28 -6.58 8.28
CA THR A 82 9.75 -5.29 8.75
C THR A 82 8.86 -4.62 7.71
N ALA A 83 9.20 -4.65 6.42
CA ALA A 83 8.36 -4.13 5.34
C ALA A 83 6.96 -4.78 5.30
N ARG A 84 6.86 -6.07 5.66
CA ARG A 84 5.57 -6.78 5.70
C ARG A 84 4.72 -6.35 6.89
N ALA A 85 5.35 -6.13 8.04
CA ALA A 85 4.67 -5.57 9.21
C ALA A 85 4.19 -4.13 8.93
N MET A 86 5.03 -3.29 8.32
CA MET A 86 4.64 -1.93 7.93
C MET A 86 3.47 -1.94 6.94
N HIS A 87 3.47 -2.83 5.95
CA HIS A 87 2.33 -2.99 5.06
C HIS A 87 1.05 -3.32 5.82
N ARG A 88 1.13 -4.20 6.81
CA ARG A 88 0.00 -4.56 7.65
C ARG A 88 -0.49 -3.38 8.49
N MET A 89 0.42 -2.56 9.04
CA MET A 89 0.06 -1.33 9.74
C MET A 89 -0.73 -0.37 8.84
N LEU A 90 -0.33 -0.23 7.57
CA LEU A 90 -1.06 0.58 6.59
C LEU A 90 -2.42 0.00 6.25
N ASP A 91 -2.52 -1.32 6.09
CA ASP A 91 -3.81 -1.98 5.82
C ASP A 91 -4.81 -1.68 6.95
N LEU A 92 -4.36 -1.86 8.19
CA LEU A 92 -5.13 -1.61 9.41
C LEU A 92 -5.32 -0.12 9.72
N SER A 93 -4.76 0.76 8.89
CA SER A 93 -4.84 2.22 9.02
C SER A 93 -4.42 2.73 10.40
N LEU A 94 -3.41 2.10 11.00
CA LEU A 94 -2.90 2.50 12.32
C LEU A 94 -2.52 3.98 12.33
N ASP A 95 -2.74 4.63 13.47
CA ASP A 95 -2.40 6.04 13.62
C ASP A 95 -0.88 6.24 13.58
N ILE A 96 -0.44 7.41 13.08
CA ILE A 96 0.99 7.75 13.06
C ILE A 96 1.56 7.88 14.48
N ASN A 97 0.69 8.14 15.47
CA ASN A 97 1.05 8.21 16.88
C ASN A 97 0.90 6.87 17.62
N ASP A 98 0.52 5.80 16.92
CA ASP A 98 0.51 4.46 17.54
C ASP A 98 1.94 4.10 17.99
N PRO A 99 2.13 3.62 19.24
CA PRO A 99 3.46 3.31 19.76
C PRO A 99 4.29 2.35 18.91
N MET A 100 3.63 1.38 18.26
CA MET A 100 4.26 0.41 17.37
C MET A 100 4.73 1.08 16.07
N VAL A 101 3.92 1.99 15.53
CA VAL A 101 4.28 2.78 14.34
C VAL A 101 5.46 3.71 14.66
N LEU A 102 5.42 4.40 15.79
CA LEU A 102 6.47 5.32 16.23
C LEU A 102 7.83 4.60 16.36
N SER A 103 7.86 3.44 17.03
CA SER A 103 9.10 2.67 17.20
C SER A 103 9.64 2.16 15.85
N THR A 104 8.76 1.69 14.97
CA THR A 104 9.14 1.25 13.62
C THR A 104 9.66 2.38 12.74
N VAL A 105 9.07 3.57 12.84
CA VAL A 105 9.54 4.74 12.10
C VAL A 105 10.91 5.19 12.60
N GLU A 106 11.14 5.15 13.93
CA GLU A 106 12.44 5.50 14.49
C GLU A 106 13.57 4.60 13.95
N ILE A 107 13.35 3.29 13.93
CA ILE A 107 14.34 2.35 13.39
C ILE A 107 14.54 2.53 11.88
N CYS A 108 13.47 2.85 11.13
CA CYS A 108 13.57 3.16 9.72
C CYS A 108 14.41 4.41 9.44
N ARG A 109 14.27 5.48 10.26
CA ARG A 109 15.14 6.66 10.16
C ARG A 109 16.61 6.30 10.33
N LYS A 110 16.93 5.47 11.33
CA LYS A 110 18.30 4.99 11.59
C LYS A 110 18.87 4.17 10.42
N TYR A 111 18.05 3.35 9.76
CA TYR A 111 18.46 2.64 8.54
C TYR A 111 18.64 3.58 7.34
N ALA A 112 17.75 4.55 7.17
CA ALA A 112 17.77 5.54 6.09
C ALA A 112 19.01 6.44 6.16
N THR A 113 19.41 6.87 7.36
CA THR A 113 20.61 7.70 7.57
C THR A 113 21.90 6.89 7.62
N GLY A 114 21.81 5.57 7.77
CA GLY A 114 22.97 4.68 7.95
C GLY A 114 23.55 4.68 9.36
N GLU A 115 22.88 5.31 10.34
CA GLU A 115 23.22 5.24 11.76
C GLU A 115 23.16 3.80 12.28
N LYS A 116 22.26 2.98 11.73
CA LYS A 116 22.18 1.54 12.01
C LYS A 116 22.37 0.72 10.75
N SER A 117 23.19 -0.31 10.85
CA SER A 117 23.32 -1.34 9.81
C SER A 117 22.10 -2.26 9.79
N PHE A 118 21.73 -2.71 8.59
CA PHE A 118 20.70 -3.73 8.45
C PHE A 118 21.15 -5.05 9.09
N PRO A 119 20.23 -5.81 9.71
CA PRO A 119 20.56 -7.09 10.34
C PRO A 119 20.82 -8.21 9.32
N ASN A 120 20.49 -7.99 8.04
CA ASN A 120 20.67 -8.95 6.96
C ASN A 120 22.16 -9.12 6.61
N VAL A 121 22.61 -10.38 6.52
CA VAL A 121 23.92 -10.71 5.95
C VAL A 121 23.74 -10.92 4.45
N TRP A 122 24.23 -9.99 3.64
CA TRP A 122 24.23 -10.14 2.19
C TRP A 122 25.54 -10.75 1.71
N GLY A 123 25.44 -11.78 0.86
CA GLY A 123 26.62 -12.38 0.23
C GLY A 123 27.37 -11.38 -0.64
N LYS A 124 28.67 -11.66 -0.86
CA LYS A 124 29.60 -10.81 -1.64
C LYS A 124 29.19 -10.51 -3.09
N ASN A 125 28.11 -11.09 -3.62
CA ASN A 125 27.62 -10.80 -4.97
C ASN A 125 26.43 -9.81 -4.98
N ASN A 126 26.00 -9.32 -3.82
CA ASN A 126 24.80 -8.49 -3.65
C ASN A 126 25.13 -7.03 -3.25
N TRP A 127 26.18 -6.43 -3.83
CA TRP A 127 26.67 -5.09 -3.44
C TRP A 127 25.63 -3.97 -3.54
N GLY A 128 24.67 -4.05 -4.47
CA GLY A 128 23.60 -3.06 -4.64
C GLY A 128 22.43 -3.22 -3.66
N LYS A 129 22.32 -4.38 -2.99
CA LYS A 129 21.17 -4.71 -2.15
C LYS A 129 21.00 -3.82 -0.90
N PRO A 130 22.08 -3.42 -0.19
CA PRO A 130 21.96 -2.45 0.90
C PRO A 130 21.39 -1.11 0.45
N ILE A 131 21.75 -0.66 -0.75
CA ILE A 131 21.26 0.61 -1.32
C ILE A 131 19.78 0.50 -1.66
N ALA A 132 19.38 -0.57 -2.36
CA ALA A 132 17.98 -0.85 -2.67
C ALA A 132 17.13 -0.95 -1.39
N THR A 133 17.62 -1.68 -0.38
CA THR A 133 16.91 -1.85 0.90
C THR A 133 16.73 -0.49 1.59
N ARG A 134 17.76 0.37 1.58
CA ARG A 134 17.65 1.72 2.14
C ARG A 134 16.61 2.59 1.41
N GLN A 135 16.50 2.48 0.09
CA GLN A 135 15.44 3.17 -0.64
C GLN A 135 14.05 2.62 -0.31
N SER A 136 13.91 1.30 -0.20
CA SER A 136 12.68 0.66 0.29
C SER A 136 12.30 1.17 1.67
N VAL A 137 13.26 1.35 2.60
CA VAL A 137 13.02 1.98 3.91
C VAL A 137 12.44 3.38 3.76
N VAL A 138 13.06 4.22 2.93
CA VAL A 138 12.59 5.60 2.72
C VAL A 138 11.20 5.63 2.08
N ARG A 139 10.90 4.69 1.17
CA ARG A 139 9.54 4.50 0.65
C ARG A 139 8.56 4.16 1.76
N TRP A 140 8.89 3.20 2.63
CA TRP A 140 7.97 2.85 3.72
C TRP A 140 7.77 4.00 4.70
N LEU A 141 8.82 4.77 4.98
CA LEU A 141 8.72 6.01 5.75
C LEU A 141 7.76 7.02 5.11
N SER A 142 7.73 7.14 3.78
CA SER A 142 6.91 8.16 3.11
C SER A 142 5.40 7.99 3.33
N TYR A 143 4.93 6.79 3.69
CA TYR A 143 3.53 6.57 4.02
C TYR A 143 3.11 7.17 5.36
N PHE A 144 4.01 7.16 6.34
CA PHE A 144 3.72 7.62 7.69
C PHE A 144 4.20 9.06 7.89
N TYR A 145 5.33 9.42 7.28
CA TYR A 145 5.98 10.72 7.42
C TYR A 145 6.44 11.25 6.05
N PRO A 146 5.52 11.73 5.19
CA PRO A 146 5.86 12.22 3.86
C PRO A 146 6.77 13.46 3.85
N ASN A 147 6.88 14.17 4.97
CA ASN A 147 7.74 15.36 5.12
C ASN A 147 9.05 15.06 5.86
N ASP A 148 9.35 13.78 6.12
CA ASP A 148 10.63 13.38 6.69
C ASP A 148 11.79 13.80 5.76
N VAL A 149 12.90 14.26 6.33
CA VAL A 149 14.06 14.77 5.57
C VAL A 149 14.61 13.74 4.57
N CYS A 150 14.62 12.45 4.94
CA CYS A 150 15.08 11.38 4.06
C CYS A 150 14.11 11.18 2.88
N VAL A 151 12.81 11.31 3.13
CA VAL A 151 11.75 11.19 2.11
C VAL A 151 11.80 12.36 1.14
N VAL A 152 11.85 13.59 1.65
CA VAL A 152 11.90 14.81 0.82
C VAL A 152 13.12 14.78 -0.11
N LYS A 153 14.30 14.44 0.43
CA LYS A 153 15.53 14.34 -0.36
C LYS A 153 15.45 13.30 -1.48
N LEU A 154 14.85 12.14 -1.22
CA LEU A 154 14.69 11.10 -2.25
C LEU A 154 13.61 11.49 -3.27
N ARG A 155 12.54 12.13 -2.82
CA ARG A 155 11.46 12.65 -3.67
C ARG A 155 11.99 13.65 -4.68
N GLU A 156 12.76 14.65 -4.24
CA GLU A 156 13.36 15.66 -5.13
C GLU A 156 14.20 15.00 -6.25
N GLN A 157 14.99 13.99 -5.90
CA GLN A 157 15.77 13.22 -6.89
C GLN A 157 14.87 12.52 -7.91
N PHE A 158 13.78 11.89 -7.46
CA PHE A 158 12.83 11.24 -8.37
C PHE A 158 12.06 12.25 -9.23
N VAL A 159 11.70 13.42 -8.68
CA VAL A 159 11.04 14.49 -9.44
C VAL A 159 11.96 14.99 -10.57
N GLU A 160 13.23 15.28 -10.29
CA GLU A 160 14.18 15.74 -11.31
C GLU A 160 14.43 14.69 -12.39
N ARG A 161 14.54 13.41 -11.99
CA ARG A 161 14.64 12.30 -12.95
C ARG A 161 13.39 12.22 -13.81
N LEU A 162 12.20 12.30 -13.22
CA LEU A 162 10.93 12.26 -13.93
C LEU A 162 10.80 13.41 -14.93
N LYS A 163 11.21 14.63 -14.57
CA LYS A 163 11.25 15.79 -15.49
C LYS A 163 12.15 15.53 -16.70
N THR A 164 13.27 14.84 -16.50
CA THR A 164 14.20 14.52 -17.60
C THR A 164 13.59 13.50 -18.57
N VAL A 165 13.07 12.39 -18.05
CA VAL A 165 12.50 11.33 -18.91
C VAL A 165 11.16 11.70 -19.54
N CYS A 166 10.44 12.68 -18.98
CA CYS A 166 9.17 13.18 -19.52
C CYS A 166 9.34 14.44 -20.40
N LYS A 167 10.56 14.93 -20.61
CA LYS A 167 10.84 16.21 -21.28
C LYS A 167 10.28 16.31 -22.70
N SER A 168 10.15 15.19 -23.39
CA SER A 168 9.62 15.06 -24.75
C SER A 168 8.07 15.00 -24.81
N GLY A 169 7.39 15.18 -23.67
CA GLY A 169 5.92 15.07 -23.58
C GLY A 169 5.40 13.64 -23.47
N HIS A 170 6.29 12.65 -23.40
CA HIS A 170 5.98 11.24 -23.12
C HIS A 170 7.07 10.66 -22.21
N PHE A 171 6.77 9.54 -21.55
CA PHE A 171 7.76 8.85 -20.74
C PHE A 171 8.76 8.09 -21.62
N ASP A 172 10.02 8.50 -21.59
CA ASP A 172 11.13 7.84 -22.29
C ASP A 172 11.73 6.73 -21.43
N GLU A 173 11.39 5.47 -21.73
CA GLU A 173 11.88 4.30 -20.99
C GLU A 173 13.37 4.02 -21.23
N ASP A 174 13.92 4.41 -22.38
CA ASP A 174 15.34 4.23 -22.67
C ASP A 174 16.17 5.20 -21.81
N SER A 175 15.79 6.48 -21.81
CA SER A 175 16.39 7.49 -20.91
C SER A 175 16.21 7.11 -19.44
N TRP A 176 15.06 6.52 -19.09
CA TRP A 176 14.82 5.97 -17.76
C TRP A 176 15.85 4.89 -17.40
N ASN A 177 16.06 3.90 -18.27
CA ASN A 177 17.00 2.81 -18.02
C ASN A 177 18.46 3.29 -18.01
N GLU A 178 18.83 4.26 -18.84
CA GLU A 178 20.17 4.84 -18.89
C GLU A 178 20.51 5.65 -17.63
N THR A 179 19.56 6.44 -17.12
CA THR A 179 19.74 7.19 -15.86
C THR A 179 19.82 6.29 -14.63
N ASP A 180 19.38 5.04 -14.73
CA ASP A 180 19.45 4.03 -13.68
C ASP A 180 20.89 3.54 -13.43
N PHE A 181 21.77 3.62 -14.43
CA PHE A 181 23.16 3.16 -14.34
C PHE A 181 24.05 3.99 -13.41
N ILE A 182 23.69 5.25 -13.12
CA ILE A 182 24.50 6.14 -12.25
C ILE A 182 24.48 5.66 -10.78
N TYR A 183 23.46 4.91 -10.37
CA TYR A 183 23.37 4.27 -9.06
C TYR A 183 23.22 2.74 -9.18
N PRO A 184 24.33 1.99 -9.36
CA PRO A 184 24.27 0.54 -9.42
C PRO A 184 23.65 -0.02 -8.12
N GLY A 185 22.47 -0.64 -8.25
CA GLY A 185 21.68 -1.16 -7.13
C GLY A 185 20.33 -0.48 -6.93
N VAL A 186 20.04 0.62 -7.63
CA VAL A 186 18.74 1.33 -7.60
C VAL A 186 17.78 0.80 -8.67
N GLY A 187 18.16 -0.31 -9.34
CA GLY A 187 17.42 -0.99 -10.40
C GLY A 187 15.94 -0.71 -10.30
N ALA A 188 15.43 0.12 -11.20
CA ALA A 188 14.17 0.82 -11.10
C ALA A 188 13.03 -0.09 -10.62
N PHE A 189 12.82 -0.15 -9.31
CA PHE A 189 11.57 -0.60 -8.78
C PHE A 189 10.63 0.58 -8.95
N SER A 190 9.96 0.62 -10.10
CA SER A 190 8.91 1.59 -10.43
C SER A 190 7.91 1.76 -9.28
N TYR A 191 7.69 0.69 -8.51
CA TYR A 191 6.90 0.71 -7.28
C TYR A 191 7.39 1.73 -6.24
N ASP A 192 8.68 1.87 -5.97
CA ASP A 192 9.17 2.70 -4.87
C ASP A 192 8.93 4.19 -5.12
N MET A 193 9.11 4.60 -6.37
CA MET A 193 8.84 5.95 -6.81
C MET A 193 7.36 6.32 -6.73
N LEU A 194 6.47 5.40 -7.11
CA LEU A 194 5.04 5.69 -7.14
C LEU A 194 4.57 6.24 -5.81
N TYR A 195 4.99 5.66 -4.69
CA TYR A 195 4.57 6.13 -3.37
C TYR A 195 5.18 7.45 -3.00
N ILE A 196 6.49 7.57 -3.20
CA ILE A 196 7.23 8.78 -2.84
C ILE A 196 6.69 9.97 -3.63
N LEU A 197 6.32 9.77 -4.89
CA LEU A 197 5.74 10.79 -5.77
C LEU A 197 4.24 11.00 -5.52
N SER A 198 3.50 9.98 -5.09
CA SER A 198 2.07 10.10 -4.73
C SER A 198 1.83 10.86 -3.42
N SER A 199 2.89 11.26 -2.72
CA SER A 199 2.80 11.98 -1.46
C SER A 199 3.29 13.43 -1.59
N GLY A 200 2.48 14.38 -1.15
CA GLY A 200 2.89 15.78 -0.95
C GLY A 200 2.90 16.68 -2.20
N ASP A 201 2.02 16.44 -3.18
CA ASP A 201 1.78 17.32 -4.34
C ASP A 201 3.07 17.85 -5.00
N CYS A 202 4.03 16.95 -5.21
CA CYS A 202 5.40 17.31 -5.54
C CYS A 202 5.71 17.40 -7.04
N ILE A 203 4.75 17.06 -7.88
CA ILE A 203 4.83 17.12 -9.33
C ILE A 203 3.61 17.86 -9.89
N SER A 204 3.78 18.60 -10.97
CA SER A 204 2.67 19.28 -11.65
C SER A 204 1.70 18.26 -12.26
N ASP A 205 0.45 18.67 -12.46
CA ASP A 205 -0.56 17.83 -13.13
C ASP A 205 -0.12 17.40 -14.54
N GLU A 206 0.61 18.25 -15.28
CA GLU A 206 1.17 17.88 -16.58
C GLU A 206 2.15 16.70 -16.46
N LEU A 207 3.12 16.81 -15.55
CA LEU A 207 4.11 15.76 -15.34
C LEU A 207 3.46 14.48 -14.79
N GLN A 208 2.50 14.64 -13.88
CA GLN A 208 1.72 13.55 -13.34
C GLN A 208 0.92 12.83 -14.42
N ARG A 209 0.30 13.56 -15.36
CA ARG A 209 -0.47 12.97 -16.46
C ARG A 209 0.40 12.12 -17.39
N ILE A 210 1.59 12.60 -17.75
CA ILE A 210 2.53 11.85 -18.58
C ILE A 210 2.95 10.55 -17.87
N TRP A 211 3.35 10.67 -16.60
CA TRP A 211 3.79 9.55 -15.79
C TRP A 211 2.69 8.51 -15.53
N LEU A 212 1.52 8.96 -15.10
CA LEU A 212 0.37 8.07 -14.87
C LEU A 212 -0.09 7.41 -16.16
N THR A 213 -0.06 8.10 -17.31
CA THR A 213 -0.37 7.46 -18.60
C THR A 213 0.56 6.28 -18.85
N TYR A 214 1.86 6.47 -18.63
CA TYR A 214 2.81 5.37 -18.74
C TYR A 214 2.50 4.24 -17.75
N GLU A 215 2.34 4.54 -16.46
CA GLU A 215 2.10 3.53 -15.42
C GLU A 215 0.74 2.83 -15.53
N TRP A 216 -0.24 3.47 -16.17
CA TRP A 216 -1.58 2.92 -16.43
C TRP A 216 -1.57 1.85 -17.53
N TYR A 217 -0.62 1.94 -18.46
CA TYR A 217 -0.48 1.04 -19.61
C TYR A 217 0.81 0.20 -19.59
N LYS A 218 1.69 0.36 -18.58
CA LYS A 218 2.91 -0.44 -18.42
C LYS A 218 2.63 -1.80 -17.81
N LYS A 219 3.06 -2.87 -18.49
CA LYS A 219 3.12 -4.23 -17.93
C LYS A 219 4.32 -4.37 -17.00
N LEU A 220 4.07 -4.72 -15.74
CA LEU A 220 5.13 -4.98 -14.77
C LEU A 220 5.68 -6.40 -14.96
N TRP A 221 7.01 -6.52 -14.94
CA TRP A 221 7.76 -7.73 -15.30
C TRP A 221 7.35 -9.01 -14.53
N TYR A 222 6.86 -8.88 -13.29
CA TYR A 222 6.59 -10.04 -12.45
C TYR A 222 5.18 -10.63 -12.57
N ASN A 223 4.19 -9.87 -13.07
CA ASN A 223 2.79 -10.35 -13.11
C ASN A 223 1.99 -9.92 -14.36
N GLY A 224 2.53 -9.07 -15.23
CA GLY A 224 1.85 -8.64 -16.47
C GLY A 224 0.55 -7.84 -16.27
N ASN A 225 0.22 -7.46 -15.04
CA ASN A 225 -1.00 -6.72 -14.72
C ASN A 225 -0.91 -5.26 -15.13
N LEU A 226 -1.95 -4.79 -15.85
CA LEU A 226 -2.17 -3.39 -16.15
C LEU A 226 -3.24 -2.82 -15.21
N PRO A 227 -3.06 -1.61 -14.64
CA PRO A 227 -4.14 -0.91 -13.93
C PRO A 227 -5.41 -0.77 -14.79
N SER A 228 -5.24 -0.51 -16.09
CA SER A 228 -6.30 -0.40 -17.10
C SER A 228 -7.08 -1.70 -17.36
N GLU A 229 -6.47 -2.88 -17.16
CA GLU A 229 -7.13 -4.16 -17.43
C GLU A 229 -7.83 -4.69 -16.18
N THR A 230 -9.16 -4.50 -16.08
CA THR A 230 -9.96 -4.98 -14.96
C THR A 230 -9.79 -6.49 -14.74
N LYS A 231 -9.66 -6.91 -13.47
CA LYS A 231 -9.54 -8.31 -13.07
C LYS A 231 -10.74 -8.72 -12.23
N THR A 232 -11.16 -9.97 -12.33
CA THR A 232 -12.22 -10.55 -11.50
C THR A 232 -11.68 -11.15 -10.20
N PRO A 233 -12.43 -11.16 -9.08
CA PRO A 233 -11.94 -11.68 -7.79
C PRO A 233 -11.55 -13.17 -7.76
N ASP A 234 -11.93 -13.95 -8.76
CA ASP A 234 -11.54 -15.34 -8.94
C ASP A 234 -10.20 -15.50 -9.70
N ASP A 235 -9.62 -14.41 -10.22
CA ASP A 235 -8.28 -14.38 -10.78
C ASP A 235 -7.24 -14.25 -9.65
N PRO A 236 -6.24 -15.15 -9.54
CA PRO A 236 -5.16 -15.04 -8.55
C PRO A 236 -4.35 -13.73 -8.60
N SER A 237 -4.38 -13.05 -9.76
CA SER A 237 -3.73 -11.77 -10.01
C SER A 237 -4.54 -10.56 -9.54
N PHE A 238 -5.83 -10.75 -9.22
CA PHE A 238 -6.75 -9.69 -8.78
C PHE A 238 -6.22 -8.92 -7.57
N ALA A 239 -5.71 -9.64 -6.56
CA ALA A 239 -5.15 -9.00 -5.37
C ALA A 239 -4.00 -8.06 -5.73
N PHE A 240 -3.10 -8.46 -6.65
CA PHE A 240 -2.00 -7.59 -7.12
C PHE A 240 -2.50 -6.40 -7.95
N TRP A 241 -3.55 -6.60 -8.75
CA TRP A 241 -4.18 -5.52 -9.50
C TRP A 241 -4.82 -4.48 -8.56
N LEU A 242 -5.55 -4.93 -7.54
CA LEU A 242 -6.19 -4.05 -6.57
C LEU A 242 -5.17 -3.27 -5.74
N VAL A 243 -4.13 -3.97 -5.25
CA VAL A 243 -2.94 -3.39 -4.61
C VAL A 243 -2.35 -2.27 -5.48
N ARG A 244 -2.22 -2.52 -6.78
CA ARG A 244 -1.63 -1.55 -7.70
C ARG A 244 -2.48 -0.29 -7.81
N LEU A 245 -3.81 -0.40 -7.81
CA LEU A 245 -4.69 0.77 -7.75
C LEU A 245 -4.55 1.52 -6.42
N GLU A 246 -4.41 0.79 -5.30
CA GLU A 246 -4.18 1.38 -3.98
C GLU A 246 -2.88 2.19 -3.92
N TYR A 247 -1.88 1.82 -4.71
CA TYR A 247 -0.61 2.56 -4.81
C TYR A 247 -0.75 3.85 -5.63
N LEU A 248 -1.69 3.89 -6.58
CA LEU A 248 -1.94 5.06 -7.43
C LEU A 248 -2.95 6.04 -6.81
N ARG A 249 -3.72 5.61 -5.80
CA ARG A 249 -4.90 6.35 -5.29
C ARG A 249 -4.62 7.73 -4.70
N ASN A 250 -3.36 8.05 -4.41
CA ASN A 250 -2.97 9.31 -3.77
C ASN A 250 -2.54 10.39 -4.78
N PHE A 251 -2.44 10.06 -6.08
CA PHE A 251 -2.22 11.09 -7.10
C PHE A 251 -3.51 11.89 -7.35
N SER A 252 -3.38 13.20 -7.55
CA SER A 252 -4.51 14.12 -7.79
C SER A 252 -5.35 13.74 -9.01
N LEU A 253 -4.72 13.26 -10.09
CA LEU A 253 -5.39 12.85 -11.32
C LEU A 253 -5.91 11.41 -11.28
N PHE A 254 -5.76 10.67 -10.17
CA PHE A 254 -6.18 9.26 -10.09
C PHE A 254 -7.64 9.04 -10.51
N GLY A 255 -8.55 9.93 -10.07
CA GLY A 255 -9.96 9.87 -10.44
C GLY A 255 -10.20 9.92 -11.96
N GLU A 256 -9.45 10.75 -12.68
CA GLU A 256 -9.57 10.87 -14.15
C GLU A 256 -9.21 9.57 -14.88
N PHE A 257 -8.19 8.86 -14.41
CA PHE A 257 -7.77 7.58 -14.99
C PHE A 257 -8.77 6.46 -14.67
N MET A 258 -9.38 6.50 -13.49
CA MET A 258 -10.36 5.51 -13.04
C MET A 258 -11.73 5.64 -13.73
N GLU A 259 -12.14 6.87 -14.08
CA GLU A 259 -13.53 7.24 -14.38
C GLU A 259 -14.22 6.37 -15.45
N LYS A 260 -13.51 6.07 -16.55
CA LYS A 260 -14.14 5.47 -17.74
C LYS A 260 -14.38 3.96 -17.65
N GLU A 261 -13.43 3.24 -17.09
CA GLU A 261 -13.41 1.76 -17.17
C GLU A 261 -13.37 1.13 -15.79
N VAL A 262 -12.41 1.54 -14.94
CA VAL A 262 -12.15 0.87 -13.66
C VAL A 262 -13.17 1.23 -12.60
N ALA A 263 -13.52 2.51 -12.42
CA ALA A 263 -14.52 2.91 -11.42
C ALA A 263 -15.91 2.29 -11.69
N PRO A 264 -16.47 2.32 -12.91
CA PRO A 264 -17.73 1.64 -13.21
C PRO A 264 -17.67 0.13 -12.96
N TYR A 265 -16.54 -0.52 -13.27
CA TYR A 265 -16.33 -1.93 -12.95
C TYR A 265 -16.36 -2.17 -11.44
N LEU A 266 -15.65 -1.36 -10.66
CA LEU A 266 -15.60 -1.47 -9.20
C LEU A 266 -16.96 -1.24 -8.55
N TYR A 267 -17.77 -0.29 -9.03
CA TYR A 267 -19.15 -0.11 -8.55
C TYR A 267 -20.00 -1.35 -8.81
N LYS A 268 -19.94 -1.93 -10.01
CA LYS A 268 -20.65 -3.20 -10.30
C LYS A 268 -20.17 -4.33 -9.39
N LEU A 269 -18.89 -4.37 -9.06
CA LEU A 269 -18.34 -5.35 -8.14
C LEU A 269 -18.86 -5.12 -6.70
N CYS A 270 -19.00 -3.87 -6.26
CA CYS A 270 -19.65 -3.55 -4.98
C CYS A 270 -21.09 -4.06 -4.92
N GLU A 271 -21.90 -3.86 -5.96
CA GLU A 271 -23.27 -4.40 -6.03
C GLU A 271 -23.30 -5.93 -5.86
N ARG A 272 -22.41 -6.63 -6.57
CA ARG A 272 -22.28 -8.10 -6.45
C ARG A 272 -21.82 -8.56 -5.07
N LEU A 273 -20.97 -7.76 -4.41
CA LEU A 273 -20.44 -8.08 -3.09
C LEU A 273 -21.51 -8.00 -1.99
N ILE A 274 -22.47 -7.10 -2.13
CA ILE A 274 -23.56 -6.94 -1.17
C ILE A 274 -24.77 -7.82 -1.46
N ASP A 275 -24.88 -8.36 -2.68
CA ASP A 275 -25.93 -9.30 -3.06
C ASP A 275 -25.75 -10.66 -2.34
N PRO A 276 -26.69 -11.06 -1.46
CA PRO A 276 -26.62 -12.35 -0.77
C PRO A 276 -26.84 -13.54 -1.72
N ALA A 277 -27.43 -13.33 -2.90
CA ALA A 277 -27.67 -14.38 -3.89
C ALA A 277 -26.46 -14.63 -4.81
N ASP A 278 -25.49 -13.71 -4.86
CA ASP A 278 -24.30 -13.86 -5.71
C ASP A 278 -23.28 -14.81 -5.05
N ASP A 279 -22.99 -15.92 -5.73
CA ASP A 279 -22.06 -16.97 -5.31
C ASP A 279 -20.60 -16.68 -5.71
N MET A 280 -20.22 -15.40 -5.72
CA MET A 280 -18.90 -14.95 -6.13
C MET A 280 -17.75 -15.69 -5.46
N VAL A 281 -16.83 -16.19 -6.29
CA VAL A 281 -15.57 -16.78 -5.86
C VAL A 281 -14.52 -15.69 -5.63
N ILE A 282 -13.99 -15.61 -4.41
CA ILE A 282 -12.87 -14.72 -4.05
C ILE A 282 -11.63 -15.57 -3.77
N LYS A 283 -10.67 -15.57 -4.70
CA LYS A 283 -9.38 -16.26 -4.51
C LYS A 283 -8.45 -15.41 -3.65
N THR A 284 -7.95 -16.02 -2.58
CA THR A 284 -6.92 -15.43 -1.72
C THR A 284 -5.54 -15.80 -2.27
N ASN A 285 -4.65 -14.81 -2.38
CA ASN A 285 -3.28 -15.07 -2.78
C ASN A 285 -2.40 -15.33 -1.55
N ASN A 286 -1.71 -16.47 -1.49
CA ASN A 286 -0.86 -16.84 -0.36
C ASN A 286 0.35 -15.89 -0.17
N TYR A 287 0.81 -15.21 -1.21
CA TYR A 287 1.87 -14.21 -1.13
C TYR A 287 1.43 -12.94 -0.37
N PHE A 288 0.12 -12.71 -0.33
CA PHE A 288 -0.55 -11.56 0.25
C PHE A 288 -1.63 -12.00 1.25
N TYR A 289 -1.41 -13.13 1.95
CA TYR A 289 -2.43 -13.76 2.78
C TYR A 289 -3.06 -12.80 3.81
N HIS A 290 -2.26 -11.89 4.39
CA HIS A 290 -2.72 -10.89 5.35
C HIS A 290 -3.10 -9.55 4.73
N HIS A 291 -2.86 -9.34 3.44
CA HIS A 291 -3.03 -8.03 2.84
C HIS A 291 -4.49 -7.73 2.55
N GLY A 292 -4.98 -6.60 3.09
CA GLY A 292 -6.36 -6.19 2.94
C GLY A 292 -7.37 -7.12 3.65
N GLN A 293 -6.92 -7.88 4.65
CA GLN A 293 -7.76 -8.68 5.53
C GLN A 293 -8.08 -7.90 6.82
N TYR A 294 -9.34 -7.55 7.06
CA TYR A 294 -9.76 -6.80 8.26
C TYR A 294 -10.51 -7.66 9.27
N SER A 295 -10.81 -8.90 8.90
CA SER A 295 -11.52 -9.88 9.72
C SER A 295 -10.60 -11.01 10.21
N GLU A 296 -10.86 -11.55 11.40
CA GLU A 296 -10.06 -12.66 11.97
C GLU A 296 -10.38 -14.04 11.35
N ALA A 297 -11.47 -14.14 10.59
CA ALA A 297 -11.96 -15.38 10.00
C ALA A 297 -11.84 -15.37 8.47
N PRO A 298 -10.61 -15.45 7.91
CA PRO A 298 -10.35 -15.31 6.48
C PRO A 298 -10.91 -16.45 5.62
N ARG A 299 -11.46 -17.50 6.23
CA ARG A 299 -12.12 -18.61 5.53
C ARG A 299 -13.63 -18.40 5.37
N ASN A 300 -14.21 -17.48 6.14
CA ASN A 300 -15.63 -17.15 6.04
C ASN A 300 -15.84 -16.26 4.81
N MET A 301 -16.74 -16.66 3.91
CA MET A 301 -16.96 -15.94 2.66
C MET A 301 -17.57 -14.55 2.87
N GLN A 302 -18.48 -14.38 3.84
CA GLN A 302 -19.05 -13.07 4.14
C GLN A 302 -17.98 -12.09 4.61
N HIS A 303 -17.06 -12.55 5.46
CA HIS A 303 -15.94 -11.73 5.89
C HIS A 303 -14.99 -11.37 4.73
N LYS A 304 -14.71 -12.30 3.81
CA LYS A 304 -13.96 -11.97 2.59
C LYS A 304 -14.67 -10.94 1.72
N LYS A 305 -15.99 -11.06 1.57
CA LYS A 305 -16.81 -10.09 0.82
C LYS A 305 -16.72 -8.71 1.48
N ASN A 306 -16.90 -8.61 2.79
CA ASN A 306 -16.81 -7.35 3.52
C ASN A 306 -15.42 -6.72 3.45
N ASP A 307 -14.36 -7.52 3.61
CA ASP A 307 -12.97 -7.05 3.53
C ASP A 307 -12.66 -6.50 2.12
N LEU A 308 -13.06 -7.23 1.07
CA LEU A 308 -12.90 -6.77 -0.31
C LEU A 308 -13.74 -5.52 -0.60
N LEU A 309 -14.98 -5.49 -0.12
CA LEU A 309 -15.86 -4.32 -0.27
C LEU A 309 -15.21 -3.08 0.34
N LEU A 310 -14.67 -3.18 1.56
CA LEU A 310 -14.00 -2.08 2.23
C LEU A 310 -12.82 -1.55 1.41
N ARG A 311 -11.99 -2.44 0.85
CA ARG A 311 -10.87 -2.02 -0.02
C ARG A 311 -11.33 -1.25 -1.25
N ILE A 312 -12.36 -1.75 -1.92
CA ILE A 312 -12.88 -1.14 -3.14
C ILE A 312 -13.48 0.23 -2.84
N ILE A 313 -14.28 0.38 -1.78
CA ILE A 313 -14.88 1.67 -1.45
C ILE A 313 -13.83 2.70 -1.00
N ARG A 314 -12.74 2.28 -0.36
CA ARG A 314 -11.58 3.16 -0.06
C ARG A 314 -10.96 3.72 -1.33
N LEU A 315 -10.88 2.95 -2.41
CA LEU A 315 -10.42 3.43 -3.73
C LEU A 315 -11.43 4.38 -4.37
N LEU A 316 -12.72 4.00 -4.39
CA LEU A 316 -13.78 4.80 -4.99
C LEU A 316 -13.98 6.15 -4.28
N ASN A 317 -13.71 6.22 -2.97
CA ASN A 317 -13.72 7.47 -2.20
C ASN A 317 -12.60 8.45 -2.64
N LYS A 318 -11.56 7.97 -3.33
CA LYS A 318 -10.46 8.80 -3.87
C LYS A 318 -10.70 9.24 -5.32
N CYS A 319 -11.76 8.76 -5.96
CA CYS A 319 -12.03 9.06 -7.37
C CYS A 319 -12.90 10.31 -7.59
N PHE A 320 -13.64 10.78 -6.58
CA PHE A 320 -14.67 11.82 -6.72
C PHE A 320 -14.78 12.71 -5.49
#